data_AF-A0A977IVS1-F1
#
_entry.id   AF-A0A977IVS1-F1
#
_cell.length_a   1.000
_cell.length_b   1.000
_cell.length_c   1.000
_cell.angle_alpha   90.00
_cell.angle_beta   90.00
_cell.angle_gamma   90.00
#
_symmetry.space_group_name_H-M   'P 1'
#
loop_
_entity.id
_entity.type
_entity.pdbx_description
1 polymer ?
#
loop_
_entity_poly.entity_id
_entity_poly.type
_entity_poly.pdbx_seq_one_letter_code
_entity_poly.pdbx_strand_id
1 'polypeptide(L)'
;QVASACKNCVVLGKAEKAMFRAHSDACLEQSQVDPRLVDTLLNGELTDDPALRKHVYCVLLKCKVVGKDGKLLKSAVLGKLATRSDGKNASKILESCSDQSADLAPQDAAWNLFRCGYDRKAVLFDYMPTDKQPALDA
;
A
#
# COMPACT_ATOMS: atom_id res chain seq x y z
N GLN A 1 17.98 29.44 -8.98
CA GLN A 1 18.53 28.09 -8.76
C GLN A 1 18.80 27.92 -7.26
N VAL A 2 18.92 26.67 -6.80
CA VAL A 2 19.06 26.20 -5.39
C VAL A 2 17.75 25.74 -4.75
N ALA A 3 17.30 24.55 -5.15
CA ALA A 3 16.58 23.68 -4.23
C ALA A 3 17.63 23.06 -3.29
N SER A 4 17.54 23.42 -2.01
CA SER A 4 18.42 22.89 -0.97
C SER A 4 18.24 21.38 -0.89
N ALA A 5 19.30 20.63 -1.19
CA ALA A 5 19.35 19.19 -1.04
C ALA A 5 19.23 18.83 0.45
N CYS A 6 18.10 18.29 0.85
CA CYS A 6 17.87 17.73 2.17
C CYS A 6 18.81 16.53 2.37
N LYS A 7 19.88 16.73 3.16
CA LYS A 7 20.94 15.73 3.42
C LYS A 7 20.49 14.47 4.18
N ASN A 8 19.24 14.43 4.66
CA ASN A 8 18.63 13.26 5.32
C ASN A 8 17.29 12.82 4.69
N CYS A 9 16.88 13.40 3.56
CA CYS A 9 15.68 12.92 2.89
C CYS A 9 16.06 11.68 2.10
N VAL A 10 15.88 10.51 2.72
CA VAL A 10 16.08 9.25 2.03
C VAL A 10 15.16 9.26 0.82
N VAL A 11 15.74 9.17 -0.38
CA VAL A 11 15.01 8.95 -1.63
C VAL A 11 14.54 7.48 -1.65
N LEU A 12 13.75 7.12 -0.64
CA LEU A 12 13.07 5.83 -0.50
C LEU A 12 11.84 5.83 -1.43
N GLY A 13 11.11 6.96 -1.49
CA GLY A 13 9.87 7.08 -2.26
C GLY A 13 9.97 6.87 -3.78
N LYS A 14 11.07 7.24 -4.48
CA LYS A 14 11.14 7.06 -5.95
C LYS A 14 11.38 5.60 -6.35
N ALA A 15 12.24 4.90 -5.64
CA ALA A 15 12.55 3.49 -5.92
C ALA A 15 11.39 2.58 -5.51
N GLU A 16 10.78 2.82 -4.35
CA GLU A 16 9.63 2.04 -3.88
C GLU A 16 8.38 2.29 -4.74
N LYS A 17 8.16 3.54 -5.21
CA LYS A 17 7.10 3.86 -6.17
C LYS A 17 7.30 3.14 -7.51
N ALA A 18 8.54 3.06 -8.02
CA ALA A 18 8.83 2.33 -9.25
C ALA A 18 8.59 0.82 -9.09
N MET A 19 9.00 0.24 -7.96
CA MET A 19 8.75 -1.18 -7.65
C MET A 19 7.26 -1.49 -7.54
N PHE A 20 6.49 -0.63 -6.87
CA PHE A 20 5.04 -0.79 -6.82
C PHE A 20 4.42 -0.69 -8.22
N ARG A 21 4.79 0.31 -9.02
CA ARG A 21 4.30 0.44 -10.40
C ARG A 21 4.58 -0.80 -11.22
N ALA A 22 5.79 -1.35 -11.15
CA ALA A 22 6.13 -2.59 -11.86
C ALA A 22 5.24 -3.79 -11.42
N HIS A 23 4.91 -3.89 -10.12
CA HIS A 23 3.99 -4.91 -9.64
C HIS A 23 2.54 -4.63 -10.03
N SER A 24 2.12 -3.37 -10.01
CA SER A 24 0.81 -2.87 -10.41
C SER A 24 0.57 -3.13 -11.90
N ASP A 25 1.50 -2.78 -12.78
CA ASP A 25 1.44 -3.05 -14.21
C ASP A 25 1.25 -4.55 -14.49
N ALA A 26 2.01 -5.39 -13.79
CA ALA A 26 1.90 -6.86 -13.87
C ALA A 26 0.59 -7.43 -13.27
N CYS A 27 -0.22 -6.60 -12.62
CA CYS A 27 -1.51 -6.94 -12.04
C CYS A 27 -2.70 -6.40 -12.83
N LEU A 28 -2.51 -5.43 -13.74
CA LEU A 28 -3.58 -4.84 -14.54
C LEU A 28 -4.35 -5.90 -15.34
N GLU A 29 -3.63 -6.80 -16.01
CA GLU A 29 -4.23 -7.86 -16.81
C GLU A 29 -5.07 -8.83 -15.95
N GLN A 30 -4.62 -9.14 -14.73
CA GLN A 30 -5.33 -10.08 -13.86
C GLN A 30 -6.52 -9.45 -13.16
N SER A 31 -6.39 -8.18 -12.76
CA SER A 31 -7.44 -7.49 -12.03
C SER A 31 -8.51 -6.89 -12.94
N GLN A 32 -8.19 -6.64 -14.21
CA GLN A 32 -9.05 -5.92 -15.17
C GLN A 32 -9.51 -4.57 -14.60
N VAL A 33 -8.66 -3.95 -13.79
CA VAL A 33 -8.96 -2.66 -13.15
C VAL A 33 -8.80 -1.54 -14.17
N ASP A 34 -9.67 -0.54 -14.08
CA ASP A 34 -9.46 0.69 -14.82
C ASP A 34 -8.17 1.37 -14.29
N PRO A 35 -7.17 1.63 -15.15
CA PRO A 35 -5.93 2.30 -14.74
C PRO A 35 -6.17 3.62 -13.99
N ARG A 36 -7.27 4.33 -14.30
CA ARG A 36 -7.65 5.57 -13.61
C ARG A 36 -7.93 5.32 -12.13
N LEU A 37 -8.55 4.20 -11.76
CA LEU A 37 -8.78 3.85 -10.36
C LEU A 37 -7.47 3.56 -9.62
N VAL A 38 -6.46 3.04 -10.32
CA VAL A 38 -5.12 2.83 -9.77
C VAL A 38 -4.41 4.17 -9.56
N ASP A 39 -4.48 5.09 -10.52
CA ASP A 39 -3.91 6.43 -10.35
C ASP A 39 -4.57 7.18 -9.18
N THR A 40 -5.90 7.16 -9.09
CA THR A 40 -6.67 7.73 -7.97
C THR A 40 -6.25 7.10 -6.63
N LEU A 41 -6.09 5.77 -6.56
CA LEU A 41 -5.54 5.07 -5.39
C LEU A 41 -4.14 5.57 -5.02
N LEU A 42 -3.24 5.73 -5.99
CA LEU A 42 -1.88 6.22 -5.77
C LEU A 42 -1.82 7.68 -5.31
N ASN A 43 -2.88 8.44 -5.58
CA ASN A 43 -3.07 9.81 -5.12
C ASN A 43 -3.80 9.90 -3.76
N GLY A 44 -4.09 8.75 -3.12
CA GLY A 44 -4.69 8.69 -1.79
C GLY A 44 -6.22 8.66 -1.77
N GLU A 45 -6.85 8.45 -2.93
CA GLU A 45 -8.29 8.33 -3.07
C GLU A 45 -8.68 6.85 -3.24
N LEU A 46 -9.09 6.23 -2.14
CA LEU A 46 -9.50 4.82 -2.13
C LEU A 46 -10.98 4.72 -2.52
N THR A 47 -11.26 4.13 -3.68
CA THR A 47 -12.61 3.78 -4.12
C THR A 47 -12.86 2.30 -3.89
N ASP A 48 -13.99 1.91 -3.29
CA ASP A 48 -14.33 0.49 -3.14
C ASP A 48 -14.88 -0.07 -4.46
N ASP A 49 -13.97 -0.51 -5.34
CA ASP A 49 -14.29 -1.15 -6.60
C ASP A 49 -13.78 -2.62 -6.62
N PRO A 50 -14.59 -3.60 -7.07
CA PRO A 50 -14.18 -5.01 -7.08
C PRO A 50 -12.92 -5.32 -7.90
N ALA A 51 -12.71 -4.62 -9.02
CA ALA A 51 -11.50 -4.78 -9.83
C ALA A 51 -10.29 -4.13 -9.15
N LEU A 52 -10.50 -3.01 -8.46
CA LEU A 52 -9.45 -2.39 -7.63
C LEU A 52 -9.06 -3.26 -6.43
N ARG A 53 -10.00 -3.95 -5.77
CA ARG A 53 -9.67 -4.92 -4.70
C ARG A 53 -8.79 -6.05 -5.20
N LYS A 54 -9.15 -6.62 -6.36
CA LYS A 54 -8.34 -7.65 -7.03
C LYS A 54 -6.95 -7.14 -7.36
N HIS A 55 -6.84 -5.89 -7.81
CA HIS A 55 -5.58 -5.25 -8.12
C HIS A 55 -4.71 -5.11 -6.87
N VAL A 56 -5.24 -4.54 -5.79
CA VAL A 56 -4.54 -4.40 -4.51
C VAL A 56 -4.10 -5.75 -3.97
N TYR A 57 -4.98 -6.76 -4.00
CA TYR A 57 -4.62 -8.13 -3.60
C TYR A 57 -3.43 -8.68 -4.41
N CYS A 58 -3.48 -8.57 -5.74
CA CYS A 58 -2.41 -9.02 -6.62
C CYS A 58 -1.07 -8.31 -6.31
N VAL A 59 -1.11 -6.99 -6.08
CA VAL A 59 0.09 -6.22 -5.74
C VAL A 59 0.64 -6.62 -4.38
N LEU A 60 -0.21 -6.78 -3.36
CA LEU A 60 0.20 -7.21 -2.03
C LEU A 60 0.80 -8.63 -2.02
N LEU A 61 0.28 -9.54 -2.86
CA LEU A 61 0.87 -10.85 -3.09
C LEU A 61 2.27 -10.75 -3.70
N LYS A 62 2.43 -9.97 -4.77
CA LYS A 62 3.74 -9.77 -5.44
C LYS A 62 4.76 -9.13 -4.50
N CYS A 63 4.32 -8.17 -3.69
CA CYS A 63 5.14 -7.53 -2.65
C CYS A 63 5.46 -8.45 -1.47
N LYS A 64 4.88 -9.66 -1.41
CA LYS A 64 4.96 -10.63 -0.30
C LYS A 64 4.53 -10.02 1.03
N VAL A 65 3.50 -9.18 1.00
CA VAL A 65 2.86 -8.60 2.19
C VAL A 65 1.77 -9.52 2.70
N VAL A 66 1.01 -10.13 1.80
CA VAL A 66 -0.04 -11.10 2.13
C VAL A 66 0.24 -12.46 1.50
N GLY A 67 -0.32 -13.51 2.09
CA GLY A 67 -0.36 -14.86 1.52
C GLY A 67 -1.50 -15.03 0.53
N LYS A 68 -1.57 -16.21 -0.10
CA LYS A 68 -2.67 -16.60 -1.02
C LYS A 68 -4.04 -16.69 -0.34
N ASP A 69 -4.04 -16.70 0.99
CA ASP A 69 -5.19 -16.63 1.87
C ASP A 69 -5.62 -15.19 2.17
N GLY A 70 -4.91 -14.19 1.64
CA GLY A 70 -5.16 -12.77 1.89
C GLY A 70 -4.67 -12.29 3.26
N LYS A 71 -4.00 -13.15 4.03
CA LYS A 71 -3.55 -12.83 5.40
C LYS A 71 -2.18 -12.19 5.40
N LEU A 72 -1.96 -11.28 6.34
CA LEU A 72 -0.70 -10.59 6.53
C LEU A 72 0.44 -11.57 6.82
N LEU A 73 1.50 -11.51 6.02
CA LEU A 73 2.76 -12.22 6.27
C LEU A 73 3.58 -11.42 7.29
N LYS A 74 3.28 -11.61 8.59
CA LYS A 74 3.85 -10.83 9.70
C LYS A 74 5.38 -10.69 9.62
N SER A 75 6.10 -11.78 9.39
CA SER A 75 7.58 -11.75 9.29
C SER A 75 8.08 -10.90 8.11
N ALA A 76 7.39 -10.92 6.98
CA ALA A 76 7.78 -10.13 5.81
C ALA A 76 7.52 -8.63 6.04
N VAL A 77 6.39 -8.30 6.69
CA VAL A 77 6.03 -6.93 7.04
C VAL A 77 6.97 -6.36 8.10
N LEU A 78 7.29 -7.13 9.15
CA LEU A 78 8.28 -6.73 10.14
C LEU A 78 9.65 -6.46 9.51
N GLY A 79 10.09 -7.32 8.58
CA GLY A 79 11.33 -7.10 7.85
C GLY A 79 11.33 -5.81 7.01
N LYS A 80 10.22 -5.53 6.31
CA LYS A 80 10.06 -4.30 5.51
C LYS A 80 10.00 -3.04 6.36
N LEU A 81 9.35 -3.10 7.52
CA LEU A 81 9.15 -1.96 8.41
C LEU A 81 10.30 -1.76 9.41
N ALA A 82 11.24 -2.71 9.53
CA ALA A 82 12.32 -2.67 10.53
C ALA A 82 13.22 -1.42 10.42
N THR A 83 13.36 -0.86 9.22
CA THR A 83 14.18 0.34 8.97
C THR A 83 13.42 1.65 9.13
N ARG A 84 12.10 1.60 9.36
CA ARG A 84 11.26 2.78 9.55
C ARG A 84 11.20 3.19 11.02
N SER A 85 11.21 4.50 11.26
CA SER A 85 11.08 5.07 12.61
C SER A 85 9.74 4.74 13.27
N ASP A 86 8.67 4.63 12.48
CA ASP A 86 7.33 4.25 12.91
C ASP A 86 7.06 2.73 12.79
N GLY A 87 8.06 1.94 12.37
CA GLY A 87 7.88 0.56 11.94
C GLY A 87 7.22 -0.35 12.97
N LYS A 88 7.55 -0.19 14.27
CA LYS A 88 6.91 -0.93 15.38
C LYS A 88 5.43 -0.57 15.57
N ASN A 89 5.07 0.70 15.34
CA ASN A 89 3.69 1.15 15.43
C ASN A 89 2.90 0.67 14.22
N ALA A 90 3.45 0.87 13.02
CA ALA A 90 2.86 0.42 11.77
C ALA A 90 2.64 -1.10 11.74
N SER A 91 3.59 -1.91 12.23
CA SER A 91 3.43 -3.37 12.29
C SER A 91 2.28 -3.76 13.22
N LYS A 92 2.16 -3.17 14.41
CA LYS A 92 1.05 -3.43 15.35
C LYS A 92 -0.30 -3.07 14.75
N ILE A 93 -0.37 -1.94 14.05
CA ILE A 93 -1.61 -1.50 13.40
C ILE A 93 -2.00 -2.49 12.29
N LEU A 94 -1.06 -2.87 11.43
CA LEU A 94 -1.32 -3.82 10.34
C LEU A 94 -1.72 -5.20 10.86
N GLU A 95 -1.11 -5.67 11.95
CA GLU A 95 -1.53 -6.90 12.62
C GLU A 95 -2.97 -6.81 13.12
N SER A 96 -3.32 -5.72 13.83
CA SER A 96 -4.70 -5.47 14.25
C SER A 96 -5.68 -5.43 13.06
N CYS A 97 -5.31 -4.79 11.96
CA CYS A 97 -6.13 -4.74 10.74
C CYS A 97 -6.30 -6.13 10.09
N SER A 98 -5.25 -6.96 10.12
CA SER A 98 -5.30 -8.33 9.61
C SER A 98 -6.23 -9.22 10.43
N ASP A 99 -6.23 -9.08 11.75
CA ASP A 99 -7.10 -9.88 12.64
C ASP A 99 -8.58 -9.58 12.40
N GLN A 100 -8.93 -8.33 12.05
CA GLN A 100 -10.30 -7.93 11.68
C GLN A 100 -10.78 -8.52 10.34
N SER A 101 -9.86 -9.08 9.55
CA SER A 101 -10.10 -9.52 8.16
C SER A 101 -9.90 -11.02 7.97
N ALA A 102 -9.69 -11.78 9.05
CA ALA A 102 -9.24 -13.17 9.02
C ALA A 102 -10.23 -14.15 8.37
N ASP A 103 -11.52 -13.82 8.39
CA ASP A 103 -12.63 -14.67 7.90
C ASP A 103 -13.19 -14.22 6.53
N LEU A 104 -12.57 -13.21 5.92
CA LEU A 104 -13.00 -12.69 4.62
C LEU A 104 -12.38 -13.47 3.47
N ALA A 105 -12.98 -13.37 2.28
CA ALA A 105 -12.35 -13.87 1.07
C ALA A 105 -10.96 -13.19 0.88
N PRO A 106 -9.95 -13.87 0.30
CA PRO A 106 -8.59 -13.35 0.25
C PRO A 106 -8.45 -11.93 -0.32
N GLN A 107 -9.24 -11.60 -1.33
CA GLN A 107 -9.25 -10.28 -1.98
C GLN A 107 -9.83 -9.20 -1.05
N ASP A 108 -10.92 -9.52 -0.36
CA ASP A 108 -11.56 -8.62 0.60
C ASP A 108 -10.71 -8.46 1.87
N ALA A 109 -10.05 -9.54 2.31
CA ALA A 109 -9.12 -9.51 3.43
C ALA A 109 -7.94 -8.58 3.16
N ALA A 110 -7.32 -8.72 1.98
CA ALA A 110 -6.21 -7.89 1.56
C ALA A 110 -6.61 -6.42 1.35
N TRP A 111 -7.80 -6.19 0.78
CA TRP A 111 -8.36 -4.84 0.65
C TRP A 111 -8.61 -4.18 2.01
N ASN A 112 -9.22 -4.90 2.95
CA ASN A 112 -9.49 -4.39 4.29
C ASN A 112 -8.21 -4.13 5.08
N LEU A 113 -7.22 -5.02 4.99
CA LEU A 113 -5.89 -4.79 5.55
C LEU A 113 -5.28 -3.50 5.01
N PHE A 114 -5.31 -3.31 3.68
CA PHE A 114 -4.77 -2.12 3.03
C PHE A 114 -5.48 -0.85 3.48
N ARG A 115 -6.81 -0.83 3.42
CA ARG A 115 -7.63 0.33 3.80
C ARG A 115 -7.49 0.68 5.28
N CYS A 116 -7.53 -0.32 6.16
CA CYS A 116 -7.37 -0.11 7.60
C CYS A 116 -5.97 0.42 7.94
N GLY A 117 -4.92 -0.09 7.28
CA GLY A 117 -3.56 0.45 7.41
C GLY A 117 -3.48 1.89 6.93
N TYR A 118 -4.07 2.19 5.77
CA TYR A 118 -4.13 3.53 5.20
C TYR A 118 -4.87 4.53 6.12
N ASP A 119 -6.07 4.19 6.58
CA ASP A 119 -6.90 5.02 7.47
C ASP A 119 -6.20 5.32 8.81
N ARG A 120 -5.40 4.38 9.31
CA ARG A 120 -4.63 4.50 10.55
C ARG A 120 -3.21 5.04 10.34
N LYS A 121 -2.89 5.53 9.13
CA LYS A 121 -1.56 6.03 8.73
C LYS A 121 -0.42 5.02 8.90
N ALA A 122 -0.74 3.73 8.96
CA ALA A 122 0.20 2.62 8.93
C ALA A 122 0.34 2.10 7.49
N VAL A 123 0.74 2.99 6.58
CA VAL A 123 0.90 2.63 5.17
C VAL A 123 2.09 1.70 4.98
N LEU A 124 1.87 0.64 4.22
CA LEU A 124 2.92 -0.26 3.76
C LEU A 124 3.84 0.40 2.71
N PHE A 125 3.38 1.49 2.11
CA PHE A 125 4.05 2.21 1.04
C PHE A 125 4.17 3.69 1.41
N ASP A 126 5.36 4.13 1.79
CA ASP A 126 5.64 5.51 2.24
C ASP A 126 5.35 6.59 1.19
N TYR A 127 5.23 6.22 -0.09
CA TYR A 127 4.98 7.16 -1.17
C TYR A 127 3.48 7.43 -1.43
N MET A 128 2.57 6.66 -0.82
CA MET A 128 1.14 6.95 -0.89
C MET A 128 0.78 8.05 0.10
N PRO A 129 0.20 9.18 -0.34
CA PRO A 129 -0.18 10.25 0.57
C PRO A 129 -1.29 9.74 1.50
N THR A 130 -1.08 9.76 2.82
CA THR A 130 -2.13 9.42 3.82
C THR A 130 -2.91 10.63 4.29
N ASP A 131 -2.38 11.82 4.05
CA ASP A 131 -3.11 13.06 4.18
C ASP A 131 -3.77 13.28 2.83
N LYS A 132 -5.10 13.41 2.79
CA LYS A 132 -5.81 13.89 1.60
C LYS A 132 -5.09 15.16 1.18
N GLN A 133 -4.26 15.12 0.14
CA GLN A 133 -3.68 16.34 -0.39
C GLN A 133 -4.88 17.18 -0.82
N PRO A 134 -5.10 18.40 -0.27
CA PRO A 134 -5.92 19.33 -1.01
C PRO A 134 -5.25 19.45 -2.38
N ALA A 135 -6.01 19.18 -3.45
CA ALA A 135 -5.55 19.32 -4.81
C ALA A 135 -4.90 20.71 -4.97
N LEU A 136 -3.58 20.74 -5.04
CA LEU A 136 -2.77 21.93 -5.26
C LEU A 136 -1.49 21.40 -5.94
N ASP A 137 -1.25 21.63 -7.22
CA ASP A 137 -1.34 22.90 -7.94
C ASP A 137 -1.52 22.61 -9.44
N ALA A 138 -2.42 23.34 -10.09
CA ALA A 138 -2.63 23.37 -11.53
C ALA A 138 -1.80 24.49 -12.16
#